data_AF-A0A7V1PUZ9-F1
#
_entry.id   AF-A0A7V1PUZ9-F1
#
_cell.length_a   1.000
_cell.length_b   1.000
_cell.length_c   1.000
_cell.angle_alpha   90.00
_cell.angle_beta   90.00
_cell.angle_gamma   90.00
#
_symmetry.space_group_name_H-M   'P 1'
#
loop_
_entity.id
_entity.type
_entity.pdbx_description
1 polymer ?
#
loop_
_entity_poly.entity_id
_entity_poly.type
_entity_poly.pdbx_seq_one_letter_code
_entity_poly.pdbx_strand_id
1 'polypeptide(L)'
;MNSARWQEAGRLFDAALKIDAAGRREWLREQCAGDEALFKEVCSLLEADENSATVLEHPLVNATGGGEKYIGRMFGVYRISRHIASGGMGQVFLARRHDGLYEQQVVVKIIHARLKSSSFMLRFRRERQILAGLNHPHIAHVIDGGLSGDGTP
;
A
#
# COMPACT_ATOMS: atom_id res chain seq x y z
N MET A 1 6.34 13.40 -17.08
CA MET A 1 7.61 13.12 -16.41
C MET A 1 8.54 12.46 -17.41
N ASN A 2 9.71 13.05 -17.67
CA ASN A 2 10.69 12.54 -18.62
C ASN A 2 11.51 11.40 -17.95
N SER A 3 11.68 10.25 -18.61
CA SER A 3 12.37 9.08 -18.03
C SER A 3 13.79 9.40 -17.55
N ALA A 4 14.50 10.31 -18.22
CA ALA A 4 15.83 10.75 -17.83
C ALA A 4 15.87 11.50 -16.49
N ARG A 5 14.83 12.31 -16.20
CA ARG A 5 14.74 13.08 -14.95
C ARG A 5 14.48 12.17 -13.75
N TRP A 6 13.68 11.12 -13.96
CA TRP A 6 13.41 10.11 -12.93
C TRP A 6 14.67 9.30 -12.61
N GLN A 7 15.46 8.94 -13.62
CA GLN A 7 16.75 8.24 -13.44
C GLN A 7 17.77 9.10 -12.67
N GLU A 8 17.84 10.40 -12.98
CA GLU A 8 18.68 11.36 -12.25
C GLU A 8 18.29 11.43 -10.77
N ALA A 9 17.00 11.64 -10.49
CA ALA A 9 16.48 11.72 -9.13
C ALA A 9 16.75 10.45 -8.33
N GLY A 10 16.57 9.27 -8.94
CA GLY A 10 16.88 7.98 -8.31
C GLY A 10 18.36 7.82 -7.96
N ARG A 11 19.26 8.20 -8.87
CA ARG A 11 20.70 8.13 -8.62
C ARG A 11 21.13 9.02 -7.46
N LEU A 12 20.60 10.25 -7.40
CA LEU A 12 20.88 11.20 -6.33
C LEU A 12 20.31 10.73 -4.98
N PHE A 13 19.11 10.15 -4.99
CA PHE A 13 18.52 9.52 -3.81
C PHE A 13 19.41 8.39 -3.25
N ASP A 14 19.81 7.42 -4.08
CA ASP A 14 20.64 6.28 -3.65
C ASP A 14 22.02 6.72 -3.10
N ALA A 15 22.60 7.78 -3.68
CA ALA A 15 23.85 8.36 -3.22
C ALA A 15 23.65 9.13 -1.90
N ALA A 16 22.57 9.89 -1.76
CA ALA A 16 22.23 10.64 -0.55
C ALA A 16 22.00 9.73 0.67
N LEU A 17 21.43 8.54 0.48
CA LEU A 17 21.24 7.55 1.56
C LEU A 17 22.55 7.09 2.21
N LYS A 18 23.68 7.17 1.48
CA LYS A 18 25.01 6.80 2.00
C LYS A 18 25.67 7.90 2.82
N ILE A 19 25.06 9.08 2.86
CA ILE A 19 25.54 10.26 3.57
C ILE A 19 24.75 10.38 4.87
N ASP A 20 25.45 10.81 5.93
CA ASP A 20 24.83 11.14 7.21
C ASP A 20 23.73 12.20 7.05
N ALA A 21 22.67 12.08 7.86
CA ALA A 21 21.50 12.94 7.77
C ALA A 21 21.85 14.43 7.92
N ALA A 22 22.87 14.78 8.71
CA ALA A 22 23.29 16.15 8.91
C ALA A 22 23.90 16.79 7.64
N GLY A 23 24.63 16.03 6.83
CA GLY A 23 25.31 16.52 5.62
C GLY A 23 24.54 16.33 4.32
N ARG A 24 23.48 15.51 4.34
CA ARG A 24 22.76 15.08 3.14
C ARG A 24 22.16 16.23 2.31
N ARG A 25 21.55 17.21 2.98
CA ARG A 25 20.89 18.35 2.30
C ARG A 25 21.88 19.29 1.63
N GLU A 26 23.04 19.51 2.23
CA GLU A 26 24.08 20.37 1.67
C GLU A 26 24.70 19.70 0.44
N TRP A 27 25.06 18.42 0.56
CA TRP A 27 25.54 17.62 -0.57
C TRP A 27 24.55 17.58 -1.73
N LEU A 28 23.25 17.40 -1.46
CA LEU A 28 22.22 17.40 -2.50
C LEU A 28 22.13 18.72 -3.25
N ARG A 29 22.28 19.87 -2.58
CA ARG A 29 22.28 21.18 -3.25
C ARG A 29 23.44 21.30 -4.22
N GLU A 30 24.63 20.85 -3.82
CA GLU A 30 25.80 20.86 -4.69
C GLU A 30 25.59 19.97 -5.92
N GLN A 31 25.08 18.75 -5.73
CA GLN A 31 24.87 17.81 -6.83
C GLN A 31 23.72 18.21 -7.77
N CYS A 32 22.70 18.91 -7.28
CA CYS A 32 21.61 19.41 -8.13
C CYS A 32 22.04 20.61 -9.00
N ALA A 33 23.23 21.19 -8.77
CA ALA A 33 23.80 22.28 -9.58
C ALA A 33 22.83 23.45 -9.88
N GLY A 34 21.93 23.75 -8.93
CA GLY A 34 20.92 24.80 -9.07
C GLY A 34 19.56 24.38 -9.66
N ASP A 35 19.34 23.11 -10.03
CA ASP A 35 18.00 22.60 -10.36
C ASP A 35 17.18 22.42 -9.07
N GLU A 36 16.53 23.49 -8.65
CA GLU A 36 15.70 23.55 -7.45
C GLU A 36 14.52 22.56 -7.49
N ALA A 37 14.01 22.25 -8.68
CA ALA A 37 12.92 21.30 -8.83
C ALA A 37 13.40 19.85 -8.61
N LEU A 38 14.60 19.50 -9.08
CA LEU A 38 15.23 18.21 -8.81
C LEU A 38 15.60 18.07 -7.33
N PHE A 39 16.16 19.11 -6.73
CA PHE A 39 16.47 19.15 -5.30
C PHE A 39 15.24 18.87 -4.44
N LYS A 40 14.12 19.55 -4.71
CA LYS A 40 12.85 19.32 -4.01
C LYS A 40 12.30 17.91 -4.23
N GLU A 41 12.42 17.38 -5.45
CA GLU A 41 11.96 16.03 -5.78
C GLU A 41 12.74 14.97 -4.99
N VAL A 42 14.08 15.05 -4.95
CA VAL A 42 14.91 14.11 -4.19
C VAL A 42 14.73 14.27 -2.68
N CYS A 43 14.57 15.50 -2.17
CA CYS A 43 14.23 15.71 -0.76
C CYS A 43 12.88 15.06 -0.40
N SER A 44 11.87 15.18 -1.26
CA SER A 44 10.58 14.52 -1.04
C SER A 44 10.68 12.99 -1.02
N LEU A 45 11.59 12.41 -1.81
CA LEU A 45 11.84 10.97 -1.80
C LEU A 45 12.51 10.52 -0.49
N LEU A 46 13.50 11.28 0.00
CA LEU A 46 14.17 11.00 1.28
C LEU A 46 13.24 11.11 2.47
N GLU A 47 12.40 12.14 2.51
CA GLU A 47 11.37 12.29 3.54
C GLU A 47 10.37 11.13 3.50
N ALA A 48 10.00 10.65 2.31
CA ALA A 48 9.12 9.50 2.17
C ALA A 48 9.79 8.18 2.60
N ASP A 49 11.09 8.02 2.37
CA ASP A 49 11.89 6.86 2.77
C ASP A 49 12.05 6.77 4.29
N GLU A 50 12.39 7.87 4.98
CA GLU A 50 12.46 7.93 6.44
C GLU A 50 11.11 7.56 7.09
N ASN A 51 10.01 8.04 6.50
CA ASN A 51 8.65 7.68 6.92
C ASN A 51 8.28 6.22 6.59
N SER A 52 8.89 5.62 5.56
CA SER A 52 8.66 4.23 5.14
C SER A 52 9.53 3.22 5.89
N ALA A 53 10.75 3.60 6.29
CA ALA A 53 11.64 2.82 7.16
C ALA A 53 10.93 2.50 8.48
N THR A 54 10.17 3.45 9.02
CA THR A 54 9.30 3.25 10.20
C THR A 54 8.24 2.15 10.00
N VAL A 55 7.85 1.85 8.76
CA VAL A 55 6.86 0.81 8.41
C VAL A 55 7.50 -0.56 8.18
N LEU A 56 8.76 -0.60 7.71
CA LEU A 56 9.47 -1.83 7.35
C LEU A 56 10.39 -2.36 8.49
N GLU A 57 10.96 -1.48 9.31
CA GLU A 57 11.94 -1.83 10.36
C GLU A 57 11.32 -2.36 11.65
N HIS A 58 10.02 -2.15 11.86
CA HIS A 58 9.30 -2.95 12.86
C HIS A 58 8.90 -4.27 12.22
N PRO A 59 9.56 -5.40 12.55
CA PRO A 59 9.07 -6.67 12.08
C PRO A 59 7.65 -6.83 12.61
N LEU A 60 6.70 -7.16 11.72
CA LEU A 60 5.32 -7.50 12.05
C LEU A 60 5.26 -8.85 12.81
N VAL A 61 6.02 -8.99 13.90
CA VAL A 61 6.10 -10.22 14.70
C VAL A 61 4.80 -10.46 15.48
N ASN A 62 3.91 -9.47 15.58
CA ASN A 62 2.63 -9.58 16.29
C ASN A 62 1.38 -9.53 15.38
N ALA A 63 1.49 -9.80 14.08
CA ALA A 63 0.32 -9.88 13.20
C ALA A 63 -0.41 -11.25 13.24
N THR A 64 -0.05 -12.11 14.20
CA THR A 64 -0.70 -13.41 14.45
C THR A 64 -1.98 -13.29 15.29
N GLY A 65 -2.21 -12.16 15.98
CA GLY A 65 -3.32 -12.02 16.94
C GLY A 65 -4.56 -11.25 16.46
N GLY A 66 -4.63 -10.80 15.21
CA GLY A 66 -5.67 -9.87 14.75
C GLY A 66 -6.71 -10.43 13.78
N GLY A 67 -6.51 -11.66 13.28
CA GLY A 67 -7.33 -12.23 12.21
C GLY A 67 -8.67 -12.74 12.69
N GLU A 68 -8.74 -13.27 13.91
CA GLU A 68 -9.95 -13.89 14.45
C GLU A 68 -11.12 -12.92 14.53
N LYS A 69 -10.87 -11.62 14.76
CA LYS A 69 -11.93 -10.60 14.90
C LYS A 69 -12.83 -10.47 13.67
N TYR A 70 -12.37 -10.89 12.49
CA TYR A 70 -13.16 -10.83 11.26
C TYR A 70 -13.85 -12.14 10.93
N ILE A 71 -13.45 -13.27 11.55
CA ILE A 71 -14.05 -14.58 11.28
C ILE A 71 -15.55 -14.54 11.63
N GLY A 72 -16.37 -15.03 10.71
CA GLY A 72 -17.83 -15.03 10.82
C GLY A 72 -18.50 -13.71 10.44
N ARG A 73 -17.75 -12.61 10.28
CA ARG A 73 -18.29 -11.29 9.90
C ARG A 73 -18.69 -11.24 8.42
N MET A 74 -19.68 -10.42 8.12
CA MET A 74 -20.15 -10.15 6.76
C MET A 74 -19.50 -8.90 6.17
N PHE A 75 -19.06 -9.01 4.92
CA PHE A 75 -18.64 -7.90 4.05
C PHE A 75 -19.46 -7.99 2.76
N GLY A 76 -20.50 -7.16 2.65
CA GLY A 76 -21.52 -7.33 1.62
C GLY A 76 -22.18 -8.70 1.74
N VAL A 77 -22.17 -9.48 0.65
CA VAL A 77 -22.72 -10.85 0.62
C VAL A 77 -21.71 -11.93 1.06
N TYR A 78 -20.48 -11.55 1.44
CA TYR A 78 -19.42 -12.51 1.74
C TYR A 78 -19.20 -12.66 3.24
N ARG A 79 -19.22 -13.90 3.72
CA ARG A 79 -18.92 -14.26 5.12
C ARG A 79 -17.48 -14.73 5.25
N ILE A 80 -16.70 -14.09 6.12
CA ILE A 80 -15.32 -14.50 6.37
C ILE A 80 -15.29 -15.85 7.07
N SER A 81 -14.52 -16.79 6.51
CA SER A 81 -14.43 -18.18 6.98
C SER A 81 -13.15 -18.44 7.76
N ARG A 82 -11.98 -18.04 7.24
CA ARG A 82 -10.70 -18.16 7.96
C ARG A 82 -9.68 -17.13 7.51
N HIS A 83 -8.70 -16.86 8.37
CA HIS A 83 -7.50 -16.12 8.02
C HIS A 83 -6.60 -16.93 7.07
N ILE A 84 -5.98 -16.25 6.10
CA ILE A 84 -5.00 -16.82 5.16
C ILE A 84 -3.62 -16.24 5.43
N ALA A 85 -3.50 -14.91 5.47
CA ALA A 85 -2.21 -14.24 5.56
C ALA A 85 -2.34 -12.82 6.14
N SER A 86 -1.23 -12.30 6.67
CA SER A 86 -1.08 -10.93 7.13
C SER A 86 0.11 -10.26 6.44
N GLY A 87 0.01 -8.98 6.14
CA GLY A 87 1.11 -8.19 5.59
C GLY A 87 0.98 -6.70 5.91
N GLY A 88 1.90 -5.89 5.39
CA GLY A 88 1.97 -4.45 5.69
C GLY A 88 0.72 -3.67 5.28
N MET A 89 0.05 -4.06 4.20
CA MET A 89 -1.17 -3.39 3.71
C MET A 89 -2.45 -3.84 4.42
N GLY A 90 -2.46 -5.03 5.04
CA GLY A 90 -3.70 -5.60 5.52
C GLY A 90 -3.63 -7.08 5.86
N GLN A 91 -4.80 -7.68 5.98
CA GLN A 91 -5.00 -9.09 6.25
C GLN A 91 -5.86 -9.71 5.16
N VAL A 92 -5.56 -10.96 4.81
CA VAL A 92 -6.19 -11.69 3.72
C VAL A 92 -6.94 -12.88 4.32
N PHE A 93 -8.20 -13.02 3.92
CA PHE A 93 -9.12 -14.02 4.44
C PHE A 93 -9.78 -14.82 3.33
N LEU A 94 -10.06 -16.10 3.61
CA LEU A 94 -10.99 -16.89 2.83
C LEU A 94 -12.40 -16.48 3.23
N ALA A 95 -13.26 -16.22 2.26
CA ALA A 95 -14.67 -15.95 2.49
C ALA A 95 -15.54 -16.78 1.55
N ARG A 96 -16.80 -16.93 1.93
CA ARG A 96 -17.83 -17.60 1.12
C ARG A 96 -18.97 -16.64 0.89
N ARG A 97 -19.52 -16.65 -0.33
CA ARG A 97 -20.79 -16.00 -0.63
C ARG A 97 -21.90 -16.63 0.21
N HIS A 98 -22.72 -15.81 0.84
CA HIS A 98 -23.72 -16.20 1.84
C HIS A 98 -25.04 -15.42 1.60
N ASP A 99 -25.46 -15.33 0.33
CA ASP A 99 -26.78 -14.82 -0.06
C ASP A 99 -27.78 -15.95 -0.37
N GLY A 100 -27.34 -17.22 -0.34
CA GLY A 100 -28.16 -18.39 -0.65
C GLY A 100 -28.47 -18.57 -2.13
N LEU A 101 -27.93 -17.70 -3.01
CA LEU A 101 -28.19 -17.74 -4.45
C LEU A 101 -27.10 -18.52 -5.19
N TYR A 102 -25.84 -18.36 -4.76
CA TYR A 102 -24.70 -18.97 -5.42
C TYR A 102 -23.66 -19.46 -4.40
N GLU A 103 -23.02 -20.57 -4.72
CA GLU A 103 -21.83 -21.02 -3.99
C GLU A 103 -20.57 -20.47 -4.67
N GLN A 104 -19.88 -19.60 -3.95
CA GLN A 104 -18.63 -19.01 -4.43
C GLN A 104 -17.67 -18.78 -3.28
N GLN A 105 -16.44 -19.26 -3.43
CA GLN A 105 -15.33 -18.92 -2.53
C GLN A 105 -14.56 -17.74 -3.10
N VAL A 106 -14.23 -16.78 -2.24
CA VAL A 106 -13.48 -15.58 -2.61
C VAL A 106 -12.40 -15.32 -1.58
N VAL A 107 -11.43 -14.49 -1.97
CA VAL A 107 -10.46 -13.92 -1.05
C VAL A 107 -10.87 -12.48 -0.75
N VAL A 108 -10.90 -12.12 0.53
CA VAL A 108 -11.16 -10.75 0.98
C VAL A 108 -9.88 -10.21 1.62
N LYS A 109 -9.35 -9.12 1.07
CA LYS A 109 -8.22 -8.38 1.66
C LYS A 109 -8.75 -7.17 2.40
N ILE A 110 -8.60 -7.18 3.72
CA ILE A 110 -9.02 -6.10 4.62
C ILE A 110 -7.82 -5.21 4.90
N ILE A 111 -7.95 -3.91 4.65
CA ILE A 111 -6.85 -2.95 4.79
C ILE A 111 -6.75 -2.45 6.24
N HIS A 112 -5.52 -2.31 6.74
CA HIS A 112 -5.30 -1.83 8.12
C HIS A 112 -5.80 -0.39 8.32
N ALA A 113 -6.48 -0.14 9.44
CA ALA A 113 -7.02 1.18 9.77
C ALA A 113 -5.96 2.29 9.85
N ARG A 114 -4.72 1.97 10.24
CA ARG A 114 -3.59 2.90 10.28
C ARG A 114 -3.21 3.49 8.91
N LEU A 115 -3.68 2.87 7.82
CA LEU A 115 -3.41 3.34 6.46
C LEU A 115 -4.46 4.31 5.95
N LYS A 116 -5.54 4.62 6.69
CA LYS A 116 -6.67 5.45 6.25
C LYS A 116 -6.37 6.97 6.12
N SER A 117 -5.22 7.37 5.61
CA SER A 117 -4.97 8.77 5.27
C SER A 117 -5.81 9.20 4.05
N SER A 118 -6.05 10.50 3.88
CA SER A 118 -6.75 11.03 2.70
C SER A 118 -6.03 10.68 1.39
N SER A 119 -4.69 10.72 1.39
CA SER A 119 -3.86 10.32 0.24
C SER A 119 -3.96 8.82 -0.05
N PHE A 120 -4.05 7.98 0.97
CA PHE A 120 -4.28 6.54 0.81
C PHE A 120 -5.65 6.27 0.20
N MET A 121 -6.72 6.91 0.68
CA MET A 121 -8.06 6.70 0.14
C MET A 121 -8.16 7.06 -1.34
N LEU A 122 -7.43 8.09 -1.78
CA LEU A 122 -7.34 8.44 -3.20
C LEU A 122 -6.61 7.35 -4.00
N ARG A 123 -5.47 6.85 -3.48
CA ARG A 123 -4.72 5.74 -4.11
C ARG A 123 -5.55 4.46 -4.16
N PHE A 124 -6.24 4.11 -3.09
CA PHE A 124 -7.13 2.95 -2.99
C PHE A 124 -8.24 3.00 -4.04
N ARG A 125 -8.91 4.15 -4.20
CA ARG A 125 -9.93 4.34 -5.25
C ARG A 125 -9.35 4.15 -6.64
N ARG A 126 -8.17 4.70 -6.91
CA ARG A 126 -7.49 4.58 -8.21
C ARG A 126 -7.07 3.15 -8.50
N GLU A 127 -6.50 2.45 -7.52
CA GLU A 127 -6.09 1.06 -7.62
C GLU A 127 -7.28 0.15 -7.91
N ARG A 128 -8.39 0.31 -7.16
CA ARG A 128 -9.64 -0.42 -7.41
C ARG A 128 -10.12 -0.24 -8.85
N GLN A 129 -10.09 0.99 -9.37
CA GLN A 129 -10.54 1.26 -10.74
C GLN A 129 -9.64 0.61 -11.79
N ILE A 130 -8.33 0.60 -11.57
CA ILE A 130 -7.38 -0.08 -12.46
C ILE A 130 -7.64 -1.59 -12.44
N LEU A 131 -7.73 -2.18 -11.25
CA LEU A 131 -7.92 -3.62 -11.09
C LEU A 131 -9.26 -4.10 -11.63
N ALA A 132 -10.33 -3.31 -11.52
CA ALA A 132 -11.64 -3.63 -12.09
C ALA A 132 -11.61 -3.75 -13.63
N GLY A 133 -10.66 -3.08 -14.29
CA GLY A 133 -10.46 -3.19 -15.74
C GLY A 133 -9.56 -4.35 -16.17
N LEU A 134 -8.89 -5.04 -15.24
CA LEU A 134 -7.99 -6.15 -15.58
C LEU A 134 -8.77 -7.45 -15.68
N ASN A 135 -8.85 -7.99 -16.89
CA ASN A 135 -9.42 -9.31 -17.17
C ASN A 135 -8.43 -10.14 -17.98
N HIS A 136 -7.60 -10.92 -17.30
CA HIS A 136 -6.56 -11.74 -17.92
C HIS A 136 -6.35 -13.02 -17.10
N PRO A 137 -6.14 -14.20 -17.72
CA PRO A 137 -6.01 -15.49 -17.00
C PRO A 137 -4.83 -15.56 -16.02
N HIS A 138 -3.85 -14.67 -16.15
CA HIS A 138 -2.67 -14.59 -15.27
C HIS A 138 -2.71 -13.44 -14.27
N ILE A 139 -3.85 -12.76 -14.14
CA ILE A 139 -4.06 -11.68 -13.16
C ILE A 139 -5.26 -12.04 -12.31
N ALA A 140 -5.12 -11.94 -10.99
CA ALA A 140 -6.25 -12.17 -10.09
C ALA A 140 -7.37 -11.15 -10.38
N HIS A 141 -8.57 -11.65 -10.64
CA HIS A 141 -9.72 -10.81 -10.96
C HIS A 141 -10.32 -10.21 -9.69
N VAL A 142 -10.55 -8.90 -9.69
CA VAL A 142 -11.24 -8.20 -8.60
C VAL A 142 -12.75 -8.25 -8.84
N ILE A 143 -13.46 -8.91 -7.94
CA ILE A 143 -14.92 -9.06 -8.01
C ILE A 143 -15.62 -7.81 -7.49
N ASP A 144 -15.16 -7.27 -6.36
CA ASP A 144 -15.73 -6.10 -5.70
C ASP A 144 -14.66 -5.45 -4.79
N GLY A 145 -14.88 -4.21 -4.38
CA GLY A 145 -14.06 -3.50 -3.41
C GLY A 145 -14.73 -2.20 -2.97
N GLY A 146 -14.59 -1.83 -1.70
CA GLY A 146 -15.30 -0.66 -1.17
C GLY A 146 -15.04 -0.43 0.30
N LEU A 147 -16.05 0.10 1.00
CA LEU A 147 -16.05 0.26 2.45
C LEU A 147 -17.16 -0.61 3.03
N SER A 148 -16.84 -1.35 4.08
CA SER A 148 -17.82 -2.00 4.96
C SER A 148 -18.70 -0.96 5.67
N GLY A 149 -19.82 -1.39 6.27
CA GLY A 149 -20.75 -0.51 7.00
C GLY A 149 -20.11 0.22 8.19
N ASP A 150 -18.99 -0.27 8.71
CA ASP A 150 -18.17 0.38 9.74
C ASP A 150 -17.01 1.23 9.16
N GLY A 151 -17.01 1.46 7.86
CA GLY A 151 -15.97 2.20 7.16
C GLY A 151 -14.64 1.44 7.03
N THR A 152 -14.61 0.12 7.25
CA THR A 152 -13.42 -0.71 6.99
C THR A 152 -13.22 -0.90 5.48
N PRO A 153 -12.05 -0.53 4.90
CA PRO A 153 -11.73 -0.74 3.50
C PRO A 153 -11.28 -2.18 3.20
#